data_AF-A0AAV9ETB6-F1
#
_entry.id   AF-A0AAV9ETB6-F1
#
_cell.length_a   1.000
_cell.length_b   1.000
_cell.length_c   1.000
_cell.angle_alpha   90.00
_cell.angle_beta   90.00
_cell.angle_gamma   90.00
#
_symmetry.space_group_name_H-M   'P 1'
#
loop_
_entity.id
_entity.type
_entity.pdbx_description
1 polymer ?
#
loop_
_entity_poly.entity_id
_entity_poly.type
_entity_poly.pdbx_seq_one_letter_code
_entity_poly.pdbx_strand_id
1 'polypeptide(L)'
;MTILYALVARGTVVLAEFSGAPTNASTIAKQILEKIPSGSNDSHVSYSQDRFVFHVKRTDGLTVLCMADESSGRRIPFAFLEDIHGRFVKTYGRACHTALAYAMNDEFSRILSQQMEYYSNDPNADRINRIRGEMSQVRNVMIENIDKVLERGDRLELLVDKTANMQGNTFRFRKQARRFRSTVWWRNVKLMIMLIILLLIIIYVVLAFVCHGVTLPSCRR
;
A
#
# COMPACT_ATOMS: atom_id res chain seq x y z
N MET A 1 -5.82 23.63 -4.35
CA MET A 1 -6.23 22.70 -3.27
C MET A 1 -5.59 21.39 -3.62
N THR A 2 -4.71 20.85 -2.78
CA THR A 2 -3.92 19.68 -3.17
C THR A 2 -3.88 18.68 -2.02
N ILE A 3 -4.39 17.48 -2.28
CA ILE A 3 -4.14 16.30 -1.45
C ILE A 3 -2.77 15.77 -1.89
N LEU A 4 -1.81 15.77 -0.98
CA LEU A 4 -0.41 15.50 -1.29
C LEU A 4 0.03 14.09 -0.89
N TYR A 5 -0.65 13.49 0.08
CA TYR A 5 -0.36 12.15 0.58
C TYR A 5 -1.65 11.47 1.03
N ALA A 6 -1.75 10.16 0.85
CA ALA A 6 -2.85 9.37 1.37
C ALA A 6 -2.42 7.94 1.72
N LEU A 7 -3.07 7.34 2.71
CA LEU A 7 -2.88 5.96 3.11
C LEU A 7 -4.19 5.27 3.50
N VAL A 8 -4.16 3.95 3.48
CA VAL A 8 -5.14 3.06 4.10
C VAL A 8 -4.40 2.13 5.06
N ALA A 9 -4.88 2.01 6.29
CA ALA A 9 -4.29 1.21 7.34
C ALA A 9 -5.34 0.41 8.13
N ARG A 10 -4.87 -0.64 8.81
CA ARG A 10 -5.60 -1.41 9.81
C ARG A 10 -4.85 -1.31 11.13
N GLY A 11 -5.37 -0.56 12.09
CA GLY A 11 -4.60 -0.16 13.27
C GLY A 11 -3.35 0.61 12.82
N THR A 12 -2.17 0.15 13.24
CA THR A 12 -0.87 0.71 12.83
C THR A 12 -0.30 0.10 11.54
N VAL A 13 -0.95 -0.93 10.99
CA VAL A 13 -0.47 -1.63 9.79
C VAL A 13 -0.95 -0.91 8.54
N VAL A 14 -0.04 -0.22 7.85
CA VAL A 14 -0.31 0.41 6.54
C VAL A 14 -0.50 -0.68 5.48
N LEU A 15 -1.64 -0.66 4.80
CA LEU A 15 -2.02 -1.63 3.75
C LEU A 15 -1.69 -1.10 2.34
N ALA A 16 -1.87 0.20 2.14
CA ALA A 16 -1.50 0.93 0.92
C ALA A 16 -1.24 2.40 1.24
N GLU A 17 -0.30 3.04 0.55
CA GLU A 17 -0.04 4.47 0.63
C GLU A 17 0.40 5.03 -0.74
N PHE A 18 0.21 6.32 -0.93
CA PHE A 18 0.73 7.05 -2.07
C PHE A 18 1.11 8.47 -1.67
N SER A 19 2.25 8.95 -2.17
CA SER A 19 2.72 10.32 -2.02
C SER A 19 2.82 10.98 -3.39
N GLY A 20 2.12 12.08 -3.57
CA GLY A 20 2.15 12.90 -4.79
C GLY A 20 3.31 13.89 -4.82
N ALA A 21 3.97 14.12 -3.68
CA ALA A 21 5.15 14.99 -3.55
C ALA A 21 6.24 14.32 -2.69
N PRO A 22 7.51 14.75 -2.80
CA PRO A 22 8.55 14.37 -1.85
C PRO A 22 8.24 14.99 -0.48
N THR A 23 7.91 14.14 0.50
CA THR A 23 7.56 14.57 1.86
C THR A 23 7.85 13.50 2.91
N ASN A 24 8.01 13.90 4.17
CA ASN A 24 8.03 13.01 5.33
C ASN A 24 6.63 12.70 5.90
N ALA A 25 5.55 13.00 5.16
CA ALA A 25 4.17 12.74 5.57
C ALA A 25 3.90 11.28 5.99
N SER A 26 4.56 10.29 5.38
CA SER A 26 4.41 8.87 5.77
C SER A 26 4.85 8.60 7.21
N THR A 27 5.94 9.25 7.66
CA THR A 27 6.44 9.11 9.03
C THR A 27 5.44 9.69 10.03
N ILE A 28 4.98 10.91 9.75
CA ILE A 28 4.01 11.62 10.58
C ILE A 28 2.68 10.86 10.64
N ALA A 29 2.20 10.36 9.49
CA ALA A 29 0.98 9.59 9.41
C ALA A 29 1.04 8.29 10.23
N LYS A 30 2.19 7.61 10.27
CA LYS A 30 2.38 6.42 11.11
C LYS A 30 2.31 6.74 12.61
N GLN A 31 2.88 7.87 13.04
CA GLN A 31 2.76 8.32 14.43
C GLN A 31 1.31 8.67 14.79
N ILE A 32 0.57 9.29 13.86
CA ILE A 32 -0.88 9.52 14.03
C ILE A 32 -1.61 8.18 14.23
N LEU A 33 -1.29 7.14 13.44
CA LEU A 33 -1.91 5.82 13.57
C LEU A 33 -1.65 5.15 14.92
N GLU A 34 -0.49 5.38 15.54
CA GLU A 34 -0.16 4.84 16.87
C GLU A 34 -0.97 5.46 17.99
N LYS A 35 -1.40 6.71 17.82
CA LYS A 35 -2.16 7.46 18.84
C LYS A 35 -3.67 7.35 18.67
N ILE A 36 -4.16 6.99 17.48
CA ILE A 36 -5.59 6.75 17.28
C ILE A 36 -5.99 5.52 18.10
N PRO A 37 -6.86 5.67 19.12
CA PRO A 37 -7.17 4.60 20.05
C PRO A 37 -7.78 3.42 19.30
N SER A 38 -7.27 2.21 19.49
CA SER A 38 -7.68 1.01 18.72
C SER A 38 -9.12 0.53 18.95
N GLY A 39 -9.96 1.28 19.68
CA GLY A 39 -11.36 0.95 19.98
C GLY A 39 -12.25 0.78 18.74
N SER A 40 -13.42 0.16 18.91
CA SER A 40 -14.35 -0.20 17.82
C SER A 40 -15.14 0.96 17.23
N ASN A 41 -15.02 2.16 17.79
CA ASN A 41 -15.88 3.27 17.41
C ASN A 41 -15.37 3.95 16.15
N ASP A 42 -16.31 4.27 15.26
CA ASP A 42 -16.05 5.13 14.13
C ASP A 42 -15.62 6.51 14.63
N SER A 43 -14.59 7.07 14.00
CA SER A 43 -14.01 8.32 14.43
C SER A 43 -13.51 9.12 13.24
N HIS A 44 -13.77 10.42 13.27
CA HIS A 44 -13.26 11.38 12.30
C HIS A 44 -12.49 12.45 13.06
N VAL A 45 -11.21 12.63 12.76
CA VAL A 45 -10.33 13.59 13.42
C VAL A 45 -9.48 14.28 12.36
N SER A 46 -9.08 15.52 12.62
CA SER A 46 -8.10 16.22 11.79
C SER A 46 -6.96 16.74 12.65
N TYR A 47 -5.72 16.56 12.20
CA TYR A 47 -4.53 17.04 12.88
C TYR A 47 -3.89 18.15 12.06
N SER A 48 -3.87 19.37 12.58
CA SER A 48 -3.24 20.51 11.92
C SER A 48 -1.75 20.57 12.24
N GLN A 49 -0.93 20.78 11.22
CA GLN A 49 0.51 21.03 11.32
C GLN A 49 0.92 22.11 10.32
N ASP A 50 1.27 23.29 10.82
CA ASP A 50 1.63 24.47 10.02
C ASP A 50 0.59 24.78 8.93
N ARG A 51 0.94 24.57 7.65
CA ARG A 51 0.08 24.85 6.49
C ARG A 51 -0.70 23.63 5.98
N PHE A 52 -0.52 22.49 6.63
CA PHE A 52 -1.06 21.22 6.21
C PHE A 52 -1.95 20.62 7.30
N VAL A 53 -2.91 19.83 6.88
CA VAL A 53 -3.84 19.15 7.76
C VAL A 53 -3.90 17.68 7.36
N PHE A 54 -3.72 16.81 8.35
CA PHE A 54 -3.94 15.38 8.23
C PHE A 54 -5.39 15.07 8.60
N HIS A 55 -6.18 14.65 7.63
CA HIS A 55 -7.56 14.23 7.85
C HIS A 55 -7.60 12.72 8.02
N VAL A 56 -8.29 12.26 9.05
CA VAL A 56 -8.39 10.85 9.42
C VAL A 56 -9.85 10.45 9.50
N LYS A 57 -10.18 9.38 8.78
CA LYS A 57 -11.46 8.67 8.88
C LYS A 57 -11.18 7.24 9.33
N ARG A 58 -11.86 6.79 10.37
CA ARG A 58 -11.87 5.40 10.78
C ARG A 58 -13.29 4.85 10.76
N THR A 59 -13.46 3.73 10.06
CA THR A 59 -14.73 3.01 9.97
C THR A 59 -14.45 1.51 9.84
N ASP A 60 -15.16 0.69 10.62
CA ASP A 60 -15.04 -0.79 10.61
C ASP A 60 -13.61 -1.32 10.82
N GLY A 61 -12.83 -0.62 11.66
CA GLY A 61 -11.43 -1.00 11.95
C GLY A 61 -10.43 -0.69 10.84
N LEU A 62 -10.87 -0.08 9.74
CA LEU A 62 -10.01 0.50 8.71
C LEU A 62 -9.86 2.01 8.92
N THR A 63 -8.62 2.48 8.84
CA THR A 63 -8.28 3.90 8.92
C THR A 63 -7.83 4.37 7.55
N VAL A 64 -8.49 5.38 7.01
CA VAL A 64 -8.06 6.10 5.82
C VAL A 64 -7.60 7.48 6.26
N LEU A 65 -6.42 7.90 5.78
CA LEU A 65 -5.82 9.16 6.16
C LEU A 65 -5.28 9.86 4.92
N CYS A 66 -5.43 11.18 4.85
CA CYS A 66 -4.79 12.00 3.83
C CYS A 66 -4.20 13.27 4.42
N MET A 67 -3.18 13.81 3.75
CA MET A 67 -2.58 15.11 4.03
C MET A 67 -2.98 16.07 2.91
N ALA A 68 -3.53 17.21 3.28
CA ALA A 68 -3.90 18.26 2.35
C ALA A 68 -3.45 19.63 2.86
N ASP A 69 -3.32 20.61 1.96
CA ASP A 69 -3.18 22.01 2.36
C ASP A 69 -4.40 22.46 3.17
N GLU A 70 -4.17 23.25 4.23
CA GLU A 70 -5.22 23.80 5.10
C GLU A 70 -6.29 24.57 4.31
N SER A 71 -5.88 25.27 3.23
CA SER A 71 -6.78 25.98 2.31
C SER A 71 -7.82 25.10 1.61
N SER A 72 -7.62 23.79 1.56
CA SER A 72 -8.55 22.82 0.96
C SER A 72 -9.81 22.63 1.80
N GLY A 73 -9.80 23.11 3.05
CA GLY A 73 -10.86 22.88 4.02
C GLY A 73 -11.05 21.38 4.33
N ARG A 74 -12.12 21.05 5.05
CA ARG A 74 -12.40 19.65 5.47
C ARG A 74 -13.24 18.88 4.46
N ARG A 75 -14.05 19.58 3.68
CA ARG A 75 -15.08 18.96 2.83
C ARG A 75 -14.47 18.03 1.77
N ILE A 76 -13.59 18.56 0.93
CA ILE A 76 -12.98 17.78 -0.15
C ILE A 76 -12.13 16.61 0.39
N PRO A 77 -11.25 16.79 1.39
CA PRO A 77 -10.51 15.67 1.98
C PRO A 77 -11.39 14.57 2.54
N PHE A 78 -12.43 14.87 3.32
CA PHE A 78 -13.31 13.82 3.85
C PHE A 78 -14.15 13.13 2.77
N ALA A 79 -14.56 13.85 1.72
CA ALA A 79 -15.21 13.23 0.58
C ALA A 79 -14.29 12.25 -0.16
N PHE A 80 -13.01 12.61 -0.30
CA PHE A 80 -11.98 11.70 -0.81
C PHE A 80 -11.80 10.47 0.11
N LEU A 81 -11.70 10.67 1.43
CA LEU A 81 -11.55 9.56 2.38
C LEU A 81 -12.73 8.58 2.33
N GLU A 82 -13.96 9.09 2.16
CA GLU A 82 -15.17 8.27 1.96
C GLU A 82 -15.08 7.39 0.72
N ASP A 83 -14.75 7.99 -0.43
CA ASP A 83 -14.61 7.26 -1.69
C ASP A 83 -13.50 6.20 -1.62
N ILE A 84 -12.35 6.55 -1.03
CA ILE A 84 -11.25 5.61 -0.84
C ILE A 84 -11.64 4.45 0.07
N HIS A 85 -12.31 4.72 1.20
CA HIS A 85 -12.81 3.67 2.10
C HIS A 85 -13.76 2.72 1.35
N GLY A 86 -14.77 3.26 0.68
CA GLY A 86 -15.75 2.48 -0.07
C GLY A 86 -15.12 1.63 -1.17
N ARG A 87 -14.18 2.19 -1.95
CA ARG A 87 -13.42 1.44 -2.97
C ARG A 87 -12.57 0.34 -2.36
N PHE A 88 -11.89 0.62 -1.25
CA PHE A 88 -11.00 -0.35 -0.61
C PHE A 88 -11.78 -1.54 -0.06
N VAL A 89 -12.88 -1.28 0.65
CA VAL A 89 -13.77 -2.31 1.19
C VAL A 89 -14.43 -3.11 0.05
N LYS A 90 -14.91 -2.45 -1.00
CA LYS A 90 -15.51 -3.13 -2.16
C LYS A 90 -14.53 -4.04 -2.89
N THR A 91 -13.26 -3.63 -2.97
CA THR A 91 -12.22 -4.36 -3.73
C THR A 91 -11.66 -5.53 -2.92
N TYR A 92 -11.36 -5.32 -1.64
CA TYR A 92 -10.63 -6.31 -0.83
C TYR A 92 -11.48 -7.02 0.22
N GLY A 93 -12.65 -6.48 0.57
CA GLY A 93 -13.58 -7.07 1.54
C GLY A 93 -12.87 -7.52 2.81
N ARG A 94 -13.07 -8.80 3.17
CA ARG A 94 -12.48 -9.40 4.38
C ARG A 94 -10.97 -9.60 4.32
N ALA A 95 -10.34 -9.57 3.14
CA ALA A 95 -8.89 -9.79 3.01
C ALA A 95 -8.07 -8.71 3.73
N CYS A 96 -8.65 -7.52 3.96
CA CYS A 96 -7.99 -6.44 4.66
C CYS A 96 -7.70 -6.76 6.13
N HIS A 97 -8.47 -7.64 6.78
CA HIS A 97 -8.34 -7.92 8.21
C HIS A 97 -7.09 -8.73 8.57
N THR A 98 -6.58 -9.54 7.64
CA THR A 98 -5.40 -10.40 7.84
C THR A 98 -4.21 -10.03 6.96
N ALA A 99 -4.38 -9.04 6.07
CA ALA A 99 -3.33 -8.57 5.17
C ALA A 99 -2.07 -8.10 5.93
N LEU A 100 -0.92 -8.41 5.33
CA LEU A 100 0.39 -7.90 5.77
C LEU A 100 0.58 -6.43 5.36
N ALA A 101 1.57 -5.78 5.96
CA ALA A 101 1.94 -4.42 5.61
C ALA A 101 2.23 -4.28 4.11
N TYR A 102 1.60 -3.29 3.48
CA TYR A 102 1.71 -2.95 2.07
C TYR A 102 1.27 -4.08 1.11
N ALA A 103 0.43 -5.02 1.56
CA ALA A 103 -0.02 -6.13 0.73
C ALA A 103 -0.86 -5.67 -0.48
N MET A 104 -1.58 -4.55 -0.35
CA MET A 104 -2.49 -4.03 -1.38
C MET A 104 -1.88 -2.85 -2.16
N ASN A 105 -0.65 -2.46 -1.84
CA ASN A 105 -0.06 -1.22 -2.33
C ASN A 105 0.14 -1.22 -3.85
N ASP A 106 0.53 -2.35 -4.44
CA ASP A 106 0.89 -2.42 -5.87
C ASP A 106 -0.27 -2.02 -6.80
N GLU A 107 -1.50 -2.34 -6.40
CA GLU A 107 -2.72 -2.02 -7.13
C GLU A 107 -3.36 -0.73 -6.61
N PHE A 108 -3.53 -0.63 -5.28
CA PHE A 108 -4.34 0.44 -4.71
C PHE A 108 -3.63 1.80 -4.68
N SER A 109 -2.29 1.84 -4.72
CA SER A 109 -1.55 3.11 -4.85
C SER A 109 -1.90 3.90 -6.11
N ARG A 110 -2.27 3.19 -7.21
CA ARG A 110 -2.72 3.83 -8.45
C ARG A 110 -4.09 4.48 -8.28
N ILE A 111 -4.99 3.81 -7.55
CA ILE A 111 -6.31 4.33 -7.24
C ILE A 111 -6.17 5.58 -6.35
N LEU A 112 -5.31 5.51 -5.32
CA LEU A 112 -4.99 6.67 -4.48
C LEU A 112 -4.49 7.84 -5.32
N SER A 113 -3.51 7.62 -6.20
CA SER A 113 -2.98 8.65 -7.09
C SER A 113 -4.07 9.30 -7.95
N GLN A 114 -4.91 8.50 -8.61
CA GLN A 114 -5.97 8.99 -9.50
C GLN A 114 -7.04 9.78 -8.74
N GLN A 115 -7.46 9.29 -7.57
CA GLN A 115 -8.47 9.99 -6.78
C GLN A 115 -7.89 11.25 -6.12
N MET A 116 -6.63 11.24 -5.69
CA MET A 116 -5.98 12.45 -5.18
C MET A 116 -5.95 13.55 -6.23
N GLU A 117 -5.66 13.22 -7.49
CA GLU A 117 -5.69 14.17 -8.60
C GLU A 117 -7.11 14.68 -8.89
N TYR A 118 -8.09 13.76 -8.95
CA TYR A 118 -9.50 14.11 -9.18
C TYR A 118 -10.04 15.09 -8.13
N TYR A 119 -9.89 14.76 -6.84
CA TYR A 119 -10.39 15.60 -5.74
C TYR A 119 -9.59 16.89 -5.55
N SER A 120 -8.33 16.95 -5.99
CA SER A 120 -7.53 18.19 -5.95
C SER A 120 -7.92 19.18 -7.04
N ASN A 121 -8.33 18.69 -8.22
CA ASN A 121 -8.55 19.52 -9.40
C ASN A 121 -10.04 19.86 -9.67
N ASP A 122 -11.00 19.07 -9.17
CA ASP A 122 -12.43 19.31 -9.36
C ASP A 122 -13.11 19.84 -8.08
N PRO A 123 -13.52 21.13 -8.03
CA PRO A 123 -14.22 21.71 -6.89
C PRO A 123 -15.59 21.06 -6.56
N ASN A 124 -16.16 20.34 -7.52
CA ASN A 124 -17.45 19.63 -7.42
C ASN A 124 -17.28 18.12 -7.19
N ALA A 125 -16.06 17.63 -6.92
CA ALA A 125 -15.78 16.20 -6.73
C ALA A 125 -16.62 15.54 -5.62
N ASP A 126 -17.09 16.31 -4.64
CA ASP A 126 -17.94 15.82 -3.54
C ASP A 126 -19.45 15.86 -3.85
N ARG A 127 -19.87 16.29 -5.05
CA ARG A 127 -21.29 16.43 -5.40
C ARG A 127 -22.06 15.12 -5.21
N ILE A 128 -21.45 13.99 -5.57
CA ILE A 128 -22.05 12.66 -5.40
C ILE A 128 -22.27 12.35 -3.91
N ASN A 129 -21.26 12.58 -3.07
CA ASN A 129 -21.35 12.32 -1.63
C ASN A 129 -22.33 13.28 -0.94
N ARG A 130 -22.45 14.51 -1.46
CA ARG A 130 -23.46 15.48 -1.00
C ARG A 130 -24.88 14.99 -1.26
N ILE A 131 -25.15 14.40 -2.43
CA ILE A 131 -26.45 13.82 -2.76
C ILE A 131 -26.75 12.60 -1.88
N ARG A 132 -25.73 11.82 -1.53
CA ARG A 132 -25.87 10.65 -0.65
C ARG A 132 -26.08 10.98 0.84
N GLY A 133 -25.89 12.23 1.26
CA GLY A 133 -26.07 12.64 2.66
C GLY A 133 -24.94 12.26 3.62
N GLU A 134 -23.91 11.56 3.13
CA GLU A 134 -22.73 11.11 3.88
C GLU A 134 -21.88 12.30 4.40
N MET A 135 -22.01 13.46 3.75
CA MET A 135 -21.24 14.68 4.07
C MET A 135 -21.62 15.35 5.40
N SER A 136 -22.74 14.96 6.02
CA SER A 136 -23.21 15.51 7.30
C SER A 136 -22.24 15.23 8.46
N GLN A 137 -21.43 14.17 8.35
CA GLN A 137 -20.49 13.74 9.39
C GLN A 137 -19.27 14.67 9.56
N VAL A 138 -18.99 15.55 8.59
CA VAL A 138 -17.81 16.45 8.64
C VAL A 138 -18.01 17.62 9.62
N ARG A 139 -19.25 17.94 10.01
CA ARG A 139 -19.52 19.10 10.91
C ARG A 139 -18.94 18.92 12.32
N ASN A 140 -18.89 17.69 12.82
CA ASN A 140 -18.47 17.39 14.20
C ASN A 140 -17.02 16.90 14.30
N VAL A 141 -16.22 17.05 13.25
CA VAL A 141 -14.81 16.63 13.26
C VAL A 141 -13.98 17.61 14.09
N MET A 142 -13.38 17.11 15.17
CA MET A 142 -12.45 17.87 16.00
C MET A 142 -11.12 18.09 15.24
N ILE A 143 -10.60 19.32 15.32
CA ILE A 143 -9.24 19.63 14.87
C ILE A 143 -8.34 19.68 16.09
N GLU A 144 -7.32 18.84 16.10
CA GLU A 144 -6.29 18.81 17.12
C GLU A 144 -4.95 19.25 16.53
N ASN A 145 -4.06 19.80 17.35
CA ASN A 145 -2.71 20.08 16.90
C ASN A 145 -1.89 18.78 16.95
N ILE A 146 -1.13 18.49 15.90
CA ILE A 146 -0.30 17.29 15.85
C ILE A 146 0.77 17.25 16.96
N ASP A 147 1.21 18.40 17.46
CA ASP A 147 2.15 18.51 18.59
C ASP A 147 1.62 17.87 19.87
N LYS A 148 0.30 17.69 20.00
CA LYS A 148 -0.31 16.97 21.13
C LYS A 148 -0.21 15.45 20.97
N VAL A 149 -0.04 15.00 19.73
CA VAL A 149 -0.01 13.59 19.32
C VAL A 149 1.44 13.10 19.27
N LEU A 150 2.37 13.94 18.84
CA LEU A 150 3.80 13.69 18.88
C LEU A 150 4.31 14.03 20.28
N GLU A 151 4.77 13.04 21.05
CA GLU A 151 5.31 13.29 22.39
C GLU A 151 6.46 14.32 22.33
N ARG A 152 6.56 15.12 23.40
CA ARG A 152 7.28 16.40 23.55
C ARG A 152 8.77 16.45 23.12
N GLY A 153 9.35 15.38 22.59
CA GLY A 153 10.72 15.27 22.09
C GLY A 153 10.87 15.04 20.58
N ASP A 154 9.83 14.57 19.87
CA ASP A 154 9.90 14.19 18.44
C ASP A 154 9.17 15.19 17.53
N ARG A 155 9.49 16.48 17.66
CA ARG A 155 8.98 17.50 16.73
C ARG A 155 9.54 17.26 15.32
N LEU A 156 8.79 16.50 14.52
CA LEU A 156 9.06 16.35 13.10
C LEU A 156 8.48 17.55 12.37
N GLU A 157 9.35 18.44 11.90
CA GLU A 157 8.95 19.47 10.95
C GLU A 157 8.44 18.80 9.66
N LEU A 158 7.26 19.21 9.18
CA LEU A 158 6.69 18.66 7.96
C LEU A 158 7.45 19.23 6.75
N LEU A 159 8.23 18.37 6.12
CA LEU A 159 9.03 18.68 4.94
C LEU A 159 8.22 18.33 3.70
N VAL A 160 7.96 19.32 2.85
CA VAL A 160 7.34 19.14 1.53
C VAL A 160 8.18 19.90 0.52
N ASP A 161 8.91 19.18 -0.34
CA ASP A 161 9.66 19.82 -1.41
C ASP A 161 8.71 20.14 -2.58
N LYS A 162 8.52 21.44 -2.84
CA LYS A 162 7.66 21.93 -3.95
C LYS A 162 8.31 21.77 -5.33
N THR A 163 9.53 21.24 -5.41
CA THR A 163 10.38 21.38 -6.60
C THR A 163 10.63 20.09 -7.39
N ALA A 164 9.95 18.97 -7.12
CA ALA A 164 10.18 17.76 -7.92
C ALA A 164 8.92 16.96 -8.28
N ASN A 165 8.58 17.08 -9.57
CA ASN A 165 8.30 16.02 -10.55
C ASN A 165 7.22 14.97 -10.26
N MET A 166 6.31 14.86 -11.24
CA MET A 166 5.58 13.63 -11.59
C MET A 166 6.54 12.43 -11.66
N GLN A 167 6.78 11.75 -10.55
CA GLN A 167 7.53 10.50 -10.52
C GLN A 167 6.96 9.59 -9.46
N GLY A 168 6.38 8.47 -9.92
CA GLY A 168 5.93 7.33 -9.11
C GLY A 168 7.11 6.61 -8.46
N ASN A 169 7.77 7.28 -7.53
CA ASN A 169 8.97 6.83 -6.82
C ASN A 169 8.64 6.08 -5.53
N THR A 170 7.78 5.07 -5.62
CA THR A 170 7.70 4.02 -4.57
C THR A 170 7.65 2.60 -5.16
N PHE A 171 7.58 2.47 -6.48
CA PHE A 171 7.49 1.16 -7.14
C PHE A 171 8.87 0.49 -7.40
N ARG A 172 10.01 1.10 -7.05
CA ARG A 172 11.33 0.53 -7.39
C ARG A 172 12.00 -0.33 -6.32
N PHE A 173 11.63 -0.24 -5.05
CA PHE A 173 12.29 -1.05 -4.00
C PHE A 173 11.60 -2.39 -3.67
N ARG A 174 10.30 -2.59 -3.99
CA ARG A 174 9.66 -3.92 -3.90
C ARG A 174 9.66 -4.73 -5.20
N LYS A 175 9.86 -4.08 -6.35
CA LYS A 175 9.88 -4.75 -7.67
C LYS A 175 11.08 -5.69 -7.84
N GLN A 176 12.13 -5.56 -7.03
CA GLN A 176 13.32 -6.43 -7.09
C GLN A 176 13.18 -7.72 -6.26
N ALA A 177 12.29 -7.80 -5.27
CA ALA A 177 12.14 -9.00 -4.45
C ALA A 177 11.14 -10.03 -5.01
N ARG A 178 10.06 -9.58 -5.70
CA ARG A 178 8.97 -10.49 -6.10
C ARG A 178 8.97 -10.91 -7.57
N ARG A 179 9.56 -10.14 -8.50
CA ARG A 179 9.79 -10.58 -9.88
C ARG A 179 10.96 -11.55 -10.04
N PHE A 180 11.81 -11.68 -9.03
CA PHE A 180 12.93 -12.62 -9.03
C PHE A 180 12.52 -14.06 -8.73
N ARG A 181 11.32 -14.32 -8.19
CA ARG A 181 10.88 -15.69 -7.88
C ARG A 181 10.40 -16.47 -9.10
N SER A 182 9.75 -15.84 -10.09
CA SER A 182 9.24 -16.60 -11.24
C SER A 182 10.34 -16.95 -12.24
N THR A 183 11.28 -16.06 -12.56
CA THR A 183 12.35 -16.35 -13.53
C THR A 183 13.46 -17.24 -12.97
N VAL A 184 13.78 -17.13 -11.67
CA VAL A 184 14.78 -18.01 -11.02
C VAL A 184 14.23 -19.41 -10.78
N TRP A 185 12.96 -19.57 -10.41
CA TRP A 185 12.37 -20.90 -10.26
C TRP A 185 12.43 -21.70 -11.57
N TRP A 186 12.06 -21.08 -12.70
CA TRP A 186 12.18 -21.72 -14.01
C TRP A 186 13.62 -22.03 -14.41
N ARG A 187 14.60 -21.18 -14.06
CA ARG A 187 16.02 -21.44 -14.34
C ARG A 187 16.56 -22.60 -13.50
N ASN A 188 16.19 -22.68 -12.22
CA ASN A 188 16.58 -23.77 -11.33
C ASN A 188 15.89 -25.10 -11.71
N VAL A 189 14.61 -25.07 -12.12
CA VAL A 189 13.90 -26.26 -12.62
C VAL A 189 14.53 -26.77 -13.92
N LYS A 190 14.85 -25.89 -14.87
CA LYS A 190 15.54 -26.27 -16.11
C LYS A 190 16.92 -26.88 -15.83
N LEU A 191 17.71 -26.29 -14.92
CA LEU A 191 19.02 -26.83 -14.54
C LEU A 191 18.92 -28.19 -13.82
N MET A 192 17.92 -28.37 -12.95
CA MET A 192 17.70 -29.64 -12.26
C MET A 192 17.31 -30.76 -13.24
N ILE A 193 16.44 -30.47 -14.21
CA ILE A 193 16.07 -31.44 -15.26
C ILE A 193 17.28 -31.84 -16.10
N MET A 194 18.12 -30.87 -16.50
CA MET A 194 19.35 -31.17 -17.27
C MET A 194 20.33 -32.05 -16.50
N LEU A 195 20.48 -31.82 -15.19
CA LEU A 195 21.33 -32.64 -14.32
C LEU A 195 20.83 -34.08 -14.20
N ILE A 196 19.52 -34.28 -14.05
CA ILE A 196 18.91 -35.62 -13.98
C ILE A 196 19.11 -36.39 -15.29
N ILE A 197 18.91 -35.74 -16.44
CA ILE A 197 19.11 -36.37 -17.76
C ILE A 197 20.57 -36.80 -17.94
N LEU A 198 21.53 -35.92 -17.59
CA LEU A 198 22.95 -36.24 -17.67
C LEU A 198 23.30 -37.47 -16.79
N LEU A 199 22.75 -37.53 -15.57
CA LEU A 199 23.00 -38.62 -14.64
C LEU A 199 22.42 -39.95 -15.15
N LEU A 200 21.23 -39.94 -15.75
CA LEU A 200 20.63 -41.11 -16.39
C LEU A 200 21.46 -41.63 -17.57
N ILE A 201 22.01 -40.72 -18.39
CA ILE A 201 22.90 -41.10 -19.50
C ILE A 201 24.17 -41.77 -18.96
N ILE A 202 24.78 -41.21 -17.92
CA ILE A 202 25.97 -41.80 -17.29
C ILE A 202 25.64 -43.19 -16.73
N ILE A 203 24.52 -43.36 -16.02
CA ILE A 203 24.08 -44.68 -15.52
C ILE A 203 23.88 -45.66 -16.68
N TYR A 204 23.24 -45.24 -17.76
CA TYR A 204 23.02 -46.09 -18.94
C TYR A 204 24.35 -46.54 -19.57
N VAL A 205 25.30 -45.63 -19.71
CA VAL A 205 26.64 -45.94 -20.24
C VAL A 205 27.37 -46.93 -19.33
N VAL A 206 27.36 -46.70 -18.01
CA VAL A 206 27.96 -47.63 -17.03
C VAL A 206 27.32 -49.01 -17.11
N LEU A 207 25.98 -49.09 -17.19
CA LEU A 207 25.28 -50.36 -17.34
C LEU A 207 25.62 -51.06 -18.66
N ALA A 208 25.74 -50.33 -19.77
CA ALA A 208 26.14 -50.88 -21.06
C ALA A 208 27.58 -51.43 -21.04
N PHE A 209 28.49 -50.76 -20.33
CA PHE A 209 29.86 -51.24 -20.12
C PHE A 209 29.91 -52.48 -19.22
N VAL A 210 29.21 -52.47 -18.08
CA VAL A 210 29.19 -53.60 -17.13
C VAL A 210 28.48 -54.82 -17.73
N CYS A 211 27.45 -54.62 -18.55
CA CYS A 211 26.68 -55.70 -19.17
C CYS A 211 27.21 -56.16 -20.54
N HIS A 212 28.38 -55.69 -20.98
CA HIS A 212 29.03 -56.11 -22.23
C HIS A 212 28.10 -56.04 -23.47
N GLY A 213 27.30 -54.99 -23.59
CA GLY A 213 26.44 -54.80 -24.76
C GLY A 213 25.31 -53.78 -24.58
N VAL A 214 25.02 -53.04 -25.65
CA VAL A 214 24.00 -51.97 -25.70
C VAL A 214 22.56 -52.50 -25.56
N THR A 215 22.36 -53.81 -25.72
CA THR A 215 21.04 -54.46 -25.80
C THR A 215 20.51 -55.04 -24.48
N LEU A 216 21.18 -54.76 -23.33
CA LEU A 216 20.74 -55.15 -21.98
C LEU A 216 20.16 -56.60 -21.84
N PRO A 217 20.68 -57.66 -22.49
CA PRO A 217 19.96 -58.94 -22.52
C PRO A 217 20.23 -59.84 -21.30
N SER A 218 21.28 -59.59 -20.52
CA SER A 218 21.65 -60.43 -19.35
C SER A 218 21.34 -59.82 -17.98
N CYS A 219 20.85 -58.58 -17.91
CA CYS A 219 20.50 -57.93 -16.64
C CYS A 219 19.02 -58.12 -16.25
N ARG A 220 18.24 -58.80 -17.09
CA ARG A 220 16.88 -59.24 -16.81
C ARG A 220 16.87 -60.77 -16.80
N ARG A 221 17.36 -61.35 -15.71
CA ARG A 221 17.08 -62.75 -15.37
C ARG A 221 15.76 -62.80 -14.60
#